data_AF-A0A950NRS9-F1
#
_entry.id   AF-A0A950NRS9-F1
#
_cell.length_a   1.000
_cell.length_b   1.000
_cell.length_c   1.000
_cell.angle_alpha   90.00
_cell.angle_beta   90.00
_cell.angle_gamma   90.00
#
_symmetry.space_group_name_H-M   'P 1'
#
loop_
_entity.id
_entity.type
_entity.pdbx_description
1 polymer ?
#
loop_
_entity_poly.entity_id
_entity_poly.type
_entity_poly.pdbx_seq_one_letter_code
_entity_poly.pdbx_strand_id
1 'polypeptide(L)'
;FGDTAGMTPLLPMYTLGHEFVPPSIHAGGLRYHGDSPIISNLVKAGRMEAIAYPQGKTFEAAIQFANSEGKLPAPETGHAVRATIDEALAAKEAGEARVILFNYSGHGLLDLSAYDDYLHGRLVDA
;
A
#
# COMPACT_ATOMS: atom_id res chain seq x y z
N PHE A 1 11.62 -13.94 12.42
CA PHE A 1 12.58 -14.06 11.30
C PHE A 1 12.22 -13.07 10.22
N GLY A 2 13.23 -12.52 9.54
CA GLY A 2 13.07 -11.63 8.38
C GLY A 2 12.73 -12.37 7.08
N ASP A 3 12.64 -13.68 7.10
CA ASP A 3 12.22 -14.50 5.97
C ASP A 3 11.38 -15.67 6.47
N THR A 4 10.55 -16.20 5.57
CA THR A 4 9.66 -17.34 5.87
C THR A 4 10.43 -18.61 6.22
N ALA A 5 11.64 -18.80 5.68
CA ALA A 5 12.46 -19.99 5.90
C ALA A 5 13.28 -19.95 7.21
N GLY A 6 13.26 -18.83 7.93
CA GLY A 6 13.98 -18.67 9.19
C GLY A 6 15.51 -18.63 9.05
N MET A 7 16.02 -18.28 7.86
CA MET A 7 17.47 -18.25 7.58
C MET A 7 18.15 -16.96 8.06
N THR A 8 17.39 -15.89 8.22
CA THR A 8 17.85 -14.61 8.77
C THR A 8 18.01 -14.67 10.29
N PRO A 9 18.82 -13.79 10.89
CA PRO A 9 18.73 -13.54 12.33
C PRO A 9 17.33 -13.04 12.73
N LEU A 10 17.04 -13.06 14.03
CA LEU A 10 15.84 -12.39 14.55
C LEU A 10 15.99 -10.88 14.41
N LEU A 11 14.98 -10.25 13.82
CA LEU A 11 14.93 -8.82 13.57
C LEU A 11 13.79 -8.21 14.42
N PRO A 12 14.04 -7.13 15.18
CA PRO A 12 12.98 -6.44 15.92
C PRO A 12 12.14 -5.61 14.95
N MET A 13 10.96 -6.12 14.59
CA MET A 13 10.04 -5.49 13.63
C MET A 13 8.58 -5.69 14.01
N TYR A 14 7.70 -4.82 13.52
CA TYR A 14 6.28 -5.14 13.45
C TYR A 14 6.09 -6.31 12.48
N THR A 15 5.29 -7.29 12.89
CA THR A 15 5.11 -8.51 12.11
C THR A 15 3.81 -9.24 12.42
N LEU A 16 3.25 -9.90 11.40
CA LEU A 16 2.15 -10.86 11.50
C LEU A 16 2.64 -12.30 11.78
N GLY A 17 3.96 -12.50 11.91
CA GLY A 17 4.63 -13.79 12.02
C GLY A 17 5.14 -14.30 10.67
N HIS A 18 6.33 -14.91 10.63
CA HIS A 18 6.96 -15.33 9.35
C HIS A 18 6.24 -16.49 8.64
N GLU A 19 5.31 -17.14 9.32
CA GLU A 19 4.43 -18.17 8.76
C GLU A 19 3.10 -17.61 8.23
N PHE A 20 2.89 -16.29 8.34
CA PHE A 20 1.67 -15.65 7.84
C PHE A 20 1.57 -15.80 6.32
N VAL A 21 0.38 -16.20 5.87
CA VAL A 21 0.04 -16.32 4.45
C VAL A 21 -1.17 -15.42 4.19
N PRO A 22 -1.06 -14.40 3.31
CA PRO A 22 -2.19 -13.57 2.94
C PRO A 22 -3.32 -14.37 2.28
N PRO A 23 -4.57 -13.88 2.31
CA PRO A 23 -5.68 -14.49 1.58
C PRO A 23 -5.35 -14.68 0.08
N SER A 24 -5.81 -15.77 -0.52
CA SER A 24 -5.55 -16.07 -1.95
C SER A 24 -6.19 -15.06 -2.92
N ILE A 25 -7.21 -14.36 -2.47
CA ILE A 25 -7.93 -13.29 -3.18
C ILE A 25 -7.22 -11.92 -3.11
N HIS A 26 -6.06 -11.85 -2.45
CA HIS A 26 -5.31 -10.62 -2.28
C HIS A 26 -4.49 -10.26 -3.52
N ALA A 27 -4.90 -9.23 -4.25
CA ALA A 27 -4.21 -8.75 -5.45
C ALA A 27 -3.51 -7.40 -5.26
N GLY A 28 -3.58 -6.81 -4.06
CA GLY A 28 -2.99 -5.50 -3.75
C GLY A 28 -1.46 -5.49 -3.58
N GLY A 29 -0.77 -6.63 -3.72
CA GLY A 29 0.67 -6.71 -3.42
C GLY A 29 0.94 -6.63 -1.92
N LEU A 30 2.10 -6.09 -1.49
CA LEU A 30 2.44 -5.88 -0.07
C LEU A 30 2.19 -7.11 0.86
N ARG A 31 2.57 -8.29 0.38
CA ARG A 31 2.27 -9.57 1.04
C ARG A 31 3.25 -9.98 2.16
N TYR A 32 4.35 -9.24 2.28
CA TYR A 32 5.42 -9.57 3.22
C TYR A 32 4.94 -9.37 4.66
N HIS A 33 5.34 -10.28 5.56
CA HIS A 33 4.75 -10.44 6.88
C HIS A 33 5.24 -9.44 7.95
N GLY A 34 6.12 -8.51 7.60
CA GLY A 34 6.63 -7.54 8.56
C GLY A 34 7.26 -6.32 7.91
N ASP A 35 7.61 -5.35 8.72
CA ASP A 35 8.26 -4.12 8.26
C ASP A 35 9.76 -4.14 8.54
N SER A 36 10.53 -3.28 7.87
CA SER A 36 11.96 -3.16 8.22
C SER A 36 12.13 -2.71 9.68
N PRO A 37 13.20 -3.12 10.39
CA PRO A 37 13.45 -2.69 11.77
C PRO A 37 13.55 -1.17 11.94
N ILE A 38 14.07 -0.46 10.92
CA ILE A 38 14.20 1.00 10.95
C ILE A 38 12.81 1.65 10.92
N ILE A 39 11.95 1.26 9.98
CA ILE A 39 10.58 1.77 9.89
C ILE A 39 9.77 1.41 11.13
N SER A 40 9.91 0.16 11.60
CA SER A 40 9.27 -0.28 12.84
C SER A 40 9.65 0.58 14.04
N ASN A 41 10.94 0.93 14.15
CA ASN A 41 11.41 1.79 15.23
C ASN A 41 10.90 3.24 15.08
N LEU A 42 10.83 3.79 13.87
CA LEU A 42 10.29 5.13 13.64
C LEU A 42 8.80 5.22 14.03
N VAL A 43 8.01 4.21 13.66
CA VAL A 43 6.59 4.12 14.07
C VAL A 43 6.46 3.97 15.58
N LYS A 44 7.20 3.02 16.18
CA LYS A 44 7.20 2.79 17.63
C LYS A 44 7.61 4.03 18.42
N ALA A 45 8.51 4.84 17.89
CA ALA A 45 8.98 6.09 18.50
C ALA A 45 8.08 7.30 18.25
N GLY A 46 6.94 7.14 17.56
CA GLY A 46 6.02 8.24 17.23
C GLY A 46 6.60 9.24 16.23
N ARG A 47 7.54 8.82 15.38
CA ARG A 47 8.18 9.65 14.34
C ARG A 47 7.62 9.40 12.95
N MET A 48 6.75 8.41 12.81
CA MET A 48 6.08 8.03 11.57
C MET A 48 4.71 7.45 11.91
N GLU A 49 3.70 7.78 11.11
CA GLU A 49 2.36 7.22 11.22
C GLU A 49 2.22 6.01 10.28
N ALA A 50 1.40 5.05 10.68
CA ALA A 50 1.10 3.86 9.89
C ALA A 50 -0.39 3.84 9.56
N ILE A 51 -0.71 3.57 8.30
CA ILE A 51 -2.08 3.53 7.77
C ILE A 51 -2.21 2.27 6.91
N ALA A 52 -3.37 1.63 6.97
CA ALA A 52 -3.71 0.47 6.15
C ALA A 52 -4.99 0.76 5.35
N TYR A 53 -5.05 0.30 4.10
CA TYR A 53 -6.20 0.47 3.22
C TYR A 53 -6.71 -0.88 2.71
N PRO A 54 -8.03 -1.05 2.56
CA PRO A 54 -8.60 -2.16 1.81
C PRO A 54 -8.18 -2.10 0.33
N GLN A 55 -7.99 -3.26 -0.29
CA GLN A 55 -7.53 -3.33 -1.69
C GLN A 55 -8.49 -2.63 -2.66
N GLY A 56 -9.81 -2.70 -2.44
CA GLY A 56 -10.80 -2.00 -3.26
C GLY A 56 -10.57 -0.48 -3.27
N LYS A 57 -10.27 0.11 -2.11
CA LYS A 57 -9.96 1.54 -1.98
C LYS A 57 -8.62 1.92 -2.62
N THR A 58 -7.66 1.00 -2.60
CA THR A 58 -6.40 1.14 -3.31
C THR A 58 -6.60 1.16 -4.83
N PHE A 59 -7.36 0.22 -5.39
CA PHE A 59 -7.64 0.17 -6.83
C PHE A 59 -8.52 1.33 -7.30
N GLU A 60 -9.50 1.75 -6.51
CA GLU A 60 -10.30 2.96 -6.76
C GLU A 60 -9.39 4.18 -6.96
N ALA A 61 -8.47 4.42 -6.01
CA ALA A 61 -7.52 5.52 -6.06
C ALA A 61 -6.53 5.41 -7.24
N ALA A 62 -6.03 4.20 -7.50
CA ALA A 62 -5.13 3.94 -8.62
C ALA A 62 -5.76 4.27 -9.97
N ILE A 63 -7.03 3.89 -10.20
CA ILE A 63 -7.77 4.20 -11.42
C ILE A 63 -8.05 5.71 -11.52
N GLN A 64 -8.43 6.36 -10.42
CA GLN A 64 -8.60 7.81 -10.39
C GLN A 64 -7.31 8.54 -10.80
N PHE A 65 -6.17 8.12 -10.26
CA PHE A 65 -4.86 8.66 -10.59
C PHE A 65 -4.50 8.42 -12.05
N ALA A 66 -4.69 7.20 -12.56
CA ALA A 66 -4.43 6.89 -13.97
C ALA A 66 -5.27 7.72 -14.93
N ASN A 67 -6.55 7.96 -14.62
CA ASN A 67 -7.44 8.79 -15.42
C ASN A 67 -7.07 10.29 -15.40
N SER A 68 -6.44 10.74 -14.32
CA SER A 68 -6.09 12.15 -14.11
C SER A 68 -4.67 12.47 -14.61
N GLU A 69 -3.72 11.57 -14.37
CA GLU A 69 -2.28 11.77 -14.61
C GLU A 69 -1.73 10.96 -15.80
N GLY A 70 -2.52 10.04 -16.36
CA GLY A 70 -2.15 9.22 -17.51
C GLY A 70 -1.14 8.09 -17.21
N LYS A 71 -0.82 7.84 -15.95
CA LYS A 71 0.11 6.76 -15.52
C LYS A 71 -0.60 5.74 -14.66
N LEU A 72 -0.50 4.46 -15.04
CA LEU A 72 -1.06 3.35 -14.27
C LEU A 72 -0.08 2.92 -13.16
N PRO A 73 -0.41 3.09 -11.87
CA PRO A 73 0.46 2.66 -10.77
C PRO A 73 0.46 1.14 -10.59
N ALA A 74 1.51 0.58 -10.01
CA ALA A 74 1.45 -0.79 -9.49
C ALA A 74 0.40 -0.87 -8.35
N PRO A 75 -0.23 -2.03 -8.09
CA PRO A 75 -1.15 -2.18 -6.95
C PRO A 75 -0.52 -1.75 -5.61
N GLU A 76 0.77 -2.03 -5.39
CA GLU A 76 1.51 -1.56 -4.21
C GLU A 76 1.55 -0.03 -4.15
N THR A 77 1.92 0.61 -5.27
CA THR A 77 1.96 2.08 -5.41
C THR A 77 0.58 2.71 -5.17
N GLY A 78 -0.50 2.01 -5.53
CA GLY A 78 -1.88 2.46 -5.31
C GLY A 78 -2.18 2.80 -3.85
N HIS A 79 -1.56 2.12 -2.88
CA HIS A 79 -1.75 2.39 -1.46
C HIS A 79 -1.26 3.80 -1.09
N ALA A 80 -0.10 4.20 -1.61
CA ALA A 80 0.44 5.54 -1.40
C ALA A 80 -0.39 6.60 -2.15
N VAL A 81 -0.93 6.26 -3.33
CA VAL A 81 -1.84 7.14 -4.07
C VAL A 81 -3.12 7.41 -3.27
N ARG A 82 -3.73 6.38 -2.67
CA ARG A 82 -4.91 6.55 -1.80
C ARG A 82 -4.62 7.49 -0.63
N ALA A 83 -3.52 7.28 0.09
CA ALA A 83 -3.10 8.16 1.18
C ALA A 83 -2.88 9.61 0.70
N THR A 84 -2.26 9.79 -0.47
CA THR A 84 -2.01 11.10 -1.05
C THR A 84 -3.31 11.83 -1.39
N ILE A 85 -4.31 11.11 -1.91
CA ILE A 85 -5.64 11.68 -2.19
C ILE A 85 -6.34 12.07 -0.88
N ASP A 86 -6.27 11.24 0.16
CA ASP A 86 -6.84 11.57 1.48
C ASP A 86 -6.23 12.85 2.06
N GLU A 87 -4.91 12.98 2.03
CA GLU A 87 -4.19 14.18 2.48
C GLU A 87 -4.58 15.42 1.66
N ALA A 88 -4.75 15.28 0.34
CA ALA A 88 -5.18 16.37 -0.52
C ALA A 88 -6.62 16.81 -0.22
N LEU A 89 -7.52 15.87 0.07
CA LEU A 89 -8.90 16.16 0.48
C LEU A 89 -8.95 16.83 1.85
N ALA A 90 -8.14 16.37 2.81
CA ALA A 90 -8.03 16.99 4.13
C ALA A 90 -7.49 18.44 4.04
N ALA A 91 -6.46 18.68 3.22
CA ALA A 91 -5.95 20.02 2.97
C ALA A 91 -7.02 20.94 2.34
N LYS A 92 -7.82 20.41 1.40
CA LYS A 92 -8.95 21.13 0.80
C LYS A 92 -10.01 21.49 1.85
N GLU A 93 -10.37 20.57 2.74
CA GLU A 93 -11.33 20.82 3.82
C GLU A 93 -10.81 21.88 4.81
N ALA A 94 -9.53 21.83 5.14
CA ALA A 94 -8.87 22.82 5.99
C ALA A 94 -8.64 24.18 5.31
N GLY A 95 -8.79 24.27 3.98
CA GLY A 95 -8.48 25.48 3.21
C GLY A 95 -6.97 25.78 3.12
N GLU A 96 -6.13 24.77 3.26
CA GLU A 96 -4.67 24.89 3.32
C GLU A 96 -4.01 24.51 1.98
N ALA A 97 -3.04 25.31 1.55
CA ALA A 97 -2.15 24.93 0.46
C ALA A 97 -1.05 23.98 1.00
N ARG A 98 -1.27 22.66 0.89
CA ARG A 98 -0.34 21.62 1.34
C ARG A 98 0.48 21.08 0.17
N VAL A 99 1.80 20.96 0.37
CA VAL A 99 2.67 20.21 -0.56
C VAL A 99 2.78 18.77 -0.06
N ILE A 100 2.35 17.82 -0.88
CA ILE A 100 2.38 16.39 -0.54
C ILE A 100 3.38 15.71 -1.48
N LEU A 101 4.42 15.13 -0.90
CA LEU A 101 5.39 14.30 -1.60
C LEU A 101 5.07 12.83 -1.29
N PHE A 102 4.89 12.03 -2.34
CA PHE A 102 4.74 10.58 -2.20
C PHE A 102 5.69 9.85 -3.15
N ASN A 103 6.04 8.61 -2.80
CA ASN A 103 6.90 7.77 -3.62
C ASN A 103 6.05 6.96 -4.61
N TYR A 104 6.19 7.23 -5.90
CA TYR A 104 5.62 6.39 -6.95
C TYR A 104 6.54 5.19 -7.21
N SER A 105 6.35 4.12 -6.44
CA SER A 105 7.30 2.99 -6.39
C SER A 105 7.41 2.16 -7.68
N GLY A 106 6.40 2.19 -8.55
CA GLY A 106 6.37 1.38 -9.76
C GLY A 106 5.09 1.52 -10.57
N HIS A 107 5.14 1.10 -11.84
CA HIS A 107 4.01 1.09 -12.77
C HIS A 107 3.26 -0.25 -12.77
N GLY A 108 1.97 -0.24 -13.12
CA GLY A 108 1.10 -1.42 -13.12
C GLY A 108 0.98 -2.15 -14.46
N LEU A 109 1.88 -1.90 -15.42
CA LEU A 109 1.77 -2.46 -16.78
C LEU A 109 1.82 -3.99 -16.83
N LEU A 110 2.42 -4.64 -15.82
CA LEU A 110 2.47 -6.10 -15.70
C LEU A 110 1.47 -6.65 -14.67
N ASP A 111 0.68 -5.77 -14.05
CA ASP A 111 -0.31 -6.09 -13.02
C ASP A 111 -1.74 -5.91 -13.53
N LEU A 112 -1.91 -5.84 -14.87
CA LEU A 112 -3.19 -5.56 -15.52
C LEU A 112 -4.28 -6.57 -15.18
N SER A 113 -3.93 -7.82 -14.86
CA SER A 113 -4.91 -8.82 -14.42
C SER A 113 -5.57 -8.43 -13.10
N ALA A 114 -4.83 -7.82 -12.17
CA ALA A 114 -5.37 -7.38 -10.88
C ALA A 114 -6.34 -6.20 -11.08
N TYR A 115 -6.01 -5.28 -12.00
CA TYR A 115 -6.92 -4.22 -12.40
C TYR A 115 -8.17 -4.76 -13.10
N ASP A 116 -8.03 -5.77 -13.96
CA ASP A 116 -9.15 -6.43 -14.63
C ASP A 116 -10.09 -7.09 -13.62
N ASP A 117 -9.54 -7.77 -12.61
CA ASP A 117 -10.31 -8.33 -11.50
C ASP A 117 -11.09 -7.27 -10.73
N TYR A 118 -10.49 -6.10 -10.49
CA TYR A 118 -11.17 -4.99 -9.81
C TYR A 118 -12.33 -4.45 -10.65
N LEU A 119 -12.07 -4.16 -11.94
CA LEU A 119 -13.04 -3.58 -12.86
C LEU A 119 -14.26 -4.48 -13.08
N HIS A 120 -14.08 -5.80 -12.97
CA HIS A 120 -15.15 -6.78 -13.10
C HIS A 120 -15.72 -7.24 -11.74
N GLY A 121 -15.36 -6.59 -10.63
CA GLY A 121 -15.89 -6.92 -9.29
C GLY A 121 -15.51 -8.30 -8.78
N ARG A 122 -14.40 -8.87 -9.26
CA ARG A 122 -13.86 -10.16 -8.81
C ARG A 122 -12.94 -10.03 -7.59
N LEU A 123 -12.49 -8.81 -7.30
CA LEU A 123 -11.75 -8.49 -6.09
C LEU A 123 -12.72 -8.34 -4.90
N VAL A 124 -12.48 -9.12 -3.85
CA VAL A 124 -13.24 -9.07 -2.59
C VAL A 124 -12.35 -8.48 -1.52
N ASP A 125 -12.79 -7.44 -0.83
CA ASP A 125 -12.07 -6.94 0.35
C ASP A 125 -12.19 -7.98 1.48
N ALA A 126 -11.04 -8.42 2.00
CA ALA A 126 -10.95 -9.38 3.11
C ALA A 126 -11.00 -8.68 4.47
#